data_AF-A0A2I0D8I0-F1
#
_entry.id   AF-A0A2I0D8I0-F1
#
_cell.length_a   1.000
_cell.length_b   1.000
_cell.length_c   1.000
_cell.angle_alpha   90.00
_cell.angle_beta   90.00
_cell.angle_gamma   90.00
#
_symmetry.space_group_name_H-M   'P 1'
#
loop_
_entity.id
_entity.type
_entity.pdbx_description
1 polymer ?
#
loop_
_entity_poly.entity_id
_entity_poly.type
_entity_poly.pdbx_seq_one_letter_code
_entity_poly.pdbx_strand_id
1 'polypeptide(L)' 'MNYITRKKASQMLSVSVKTIDRWIRCGRISAFKPFNSSKVLIDRDSLSQENLQSSRPTFKNNF' A
#
# COMPACT_ATOMS: atom_id res chain seq x y z
N MET A 1 8.75 -0.48 -11.35
CA MET A 1 7.47 0.15 -11.01
C MET A 1 6.32 -0.81 -11.31
N ASN A 2 6.00 -1.70 -10.37
CA ASN A 2 4.91 -2.66 -10.51
C ASN A 2 3.74 -2.20 -9.63
N TYR A 3 2.73 -1.59 -10.22
CA TYR A 3 1.59 -1.07 -9.47
C TYR A 3 0.43 -2.07 -9.44
N ILE A 4 -0.19 -2.22 -8.28
CA ILE A 4 -1.35 -3.10 -8.11
C ILE A 4 -2.53 -2.33 -7.53
N THR A 5 -3.75 -2.82 -7.78
CA THR A 5 -4.95 -2.21 -7.20
C THR A 5 -5.12 -2.63 -5.73
N ARG A 6 -5.87 -1.83 -4.96
CA ARG A 6 -6.27 -2.18 -3.58
C ARG A 6 -6.89 -3.57 -3.45
N LYS A 7 -7.72 -3.96 -4.42
CA LYS A 7 -8.35 -5.30 -4.44
C LYS A 7 -7.30 -6.40 -4.59
N LYS A 8 -6.32 -6.21 -5.49
CA LYS A 8 -5.24 -7.18 -5.70
C LYS A 8 -4.30 -7.24 -4.50
N ALA A 9 -3.98 -6.11 -3.87
CA ALA A 9 -3.20 -6.06 -2.63
C ALA A 9 -3.91 -6.80 -1.48
N SER A 10 -5.22 -6.59 -1.32
CA SER A 10 -6.06 -7.29 -0.35
C SER A 10 -6.04 -8.80 -0.56
N GLN A 11 -6.15 -9.27 -1.81
CA GLN A 11 -6.07 -10.69 -2.14
C GLN A 11 -4.67 -11.27 -1.89
N MET A 12 -3.60 -10.55 -2.27
CA MET A 12 -2.22 -11.03 -2.09
C MET A 12 -1.83 -11.17 -0.62
N LEU A 13 -2.29 -10.26 0.22
CA LEU A 13 -1.97 -10.24 1.65
C LEU A 13 -3.01 -10.95 2.51
N SER A 14 -4.08 -11.48 1.92
CA SER A 14 -5.21 -12.10 2.62
C SER A 14 -5.78 -11.19 3.73
N VAL A 15 -5.83 -9.88 3.49
CA VAL A 15 -6.40 -8.89 4.42
C VAL A 15 -7.56 -8.14 3.78
N SER A 16 -8.41 -7.53 4.59
CA SER A 16 -9.51 -6.71 4.09
C SER A 16 -8.99 -5.48 3.32
N VAL A 17 -9.76 -5.01 2.33
CA VAL A 17 -9.47 -3.73 1.65
C VAL A 17 -9.43 -2.57 2.65
N LYS A 18 -10.23 -2.63 3.73
CA LYS A 18 -10.19 -1.62 4.81
C LYS A 18 -8.83 -1.60 5.52
N THR A 19 -8.20 -2.75 5.70
CA THR A 19 -6.84 -2.86 6.26
C THR A 19 -5.83 -2.17 5.34
N ILE A 20 -5.94 -2.40 4.02
CA ILE A 20 -5.12 -1.72 3.02
C ILE A 20 -5.32 -0.19 3.09
N ASP A 21 -6.57 0.28 3.13
CA ASP A 21 -6.87 1.71 3.25
C ASP A 21 -6.31 2.33 4.54
N ARG A 22 -6.36 1.59 5.65
CA ARG A 22 -5.74 2.00 6.92
C ARG A 22 -4.22 2.11 6.80
N TRP A 23 -3.57 1.14 6.16
CA TRP A 23 -2.12 1.16 5.97
C TRP A 23 -1.68 2.32 5.07
N ILE A 24 -2.43 2.63 4.01
CA ILE A 24 -2.20 3.82 3.18
C ILE A 24 -2.34 5.09 4.04
N ARG A 25 -3.42 5.23 4.81
CA ARG A 25 -3.64 6.40 5.69
C ARG A 25 -2.56 6.55 6.75
N CYS A 26 -2.04 5.43 7.27
CA CYS A 26 -0.94 5.42 8.23
C CYS A 26 0.44 5.61 7.59
N GLY A 27 0.53 5.79 6.26
CA GLY A 27 1.81 5.94 5.55
C GLY A 27 2.67 4.68 5.57
N ARG A 28 2.09 3.49 5.77
CA ARG A 28 2.82 2.21 5.75
C ARG A 28 3.11 1.69 4.35
N ILE A 29 2.30 2.11 3.38
CA ILE A 29 2.31 1.61 2.00
C ILE A 29 2.21 2.82 1.08
N SER A 30 3.01 2.82 0.02
CA SER A 30 2.98 3.86 -0.99
C SER A 30 1.81 3.62 -1.95
N ALA A 31 0.95 4.62 -2.07
CA ALA A 31 -0.19 4.57 -2.99
C ALA A 31 -0.45 5.95 -3.58
N PHE A 32 -0.92 5.97 -4.81
CA PHE A 32 -1.33 7.20 -5.48
C PHE A 32 -2.59 6.96 -6.31
N LYS A 33 -3.29 8.06 -6.59
CA LYS A 33 -4.41 8.09 -7.52
C LYS A 33 -3.91 8.70 -8.83
N PRO A 34 -3.84 7.94 -9.94
CA PRO A 34 -3.47 8.50 -11.23
C PRO A 34 -4.44 9.62 -11.65
N PHE A 35 -3.93 10.57 -12.43
CA PHE A 35 -4.75 11.65 -12.98
C PHE A 35 -5.92 11.06 -13.79
N ASN A 36 -7.12 11.59 -13.58
CA ASN A 36 -8.36 11.15 -14.22
C ASN A 36 -8.75 9.67 -13.98
N SER A 37 -8.22 9.00 -12.95
CA SER A 37 -8.58 7.63 -12.61
C SER A 37 -9.38 7.56 -11.32
N SER A 38 -10.43 6.73 -11.30
CA SER A 38 -11.17 6.42 -10.05
C SER A 38 -10.47 5.39 -9.17
N LYS A 39 -9.40 4.76 -9.67
CA LYS A 39 -8.70 3.67 -8.98
C LYS A 39 -7.46 4.18 -8.25
N VAL A 40 -7.27 3.74 -7.01
CA VAL A 40 -6.02 3.92 -6.26
C VAL A 40 -5.08 2.78 -6.61
N LEU A 41 -3.85 3.13 -6.98
CA LEU A 41 -2.77 2.21 -7.27
C LEU A 41 -1.78 2.21 -6.11
N ILE A 42 -1.29 1.02 -5.79
CA ILE A 42 -0.33 0.76 -4.72
C ILE A 42 0.97 0.32 -5.37
N ASP A 43 2.09 0.85 -4.89
CA ASP A 43 3.41 0.35 -5.24
C ASP A 43 3.62 -1.02 -4.59
N ARG A 44 3.79 -2.06 -5.43
CA ARG A 44 3.96 -3.43 -4.94
C ARG A 44 5.17 -3.58 -4.03
N ASP A 45 6.24 -2.83 -4.30
CA ASP A 45 7.49 -2.96 -3.55
C ASP A 45 7.34 -2.40 -2.12
N SER A 46 6.35 -1.53 -1.90
CA SER A 46 6.02 -1.02 -0.56
C SER A 46 5.26 -2.03 0.33
N LEU A 47 4.81 -3.17 -0.21
CA LEU A 47 4.06 -4.22 0.50
C LEU A 47 4.96 -5.26 1.19
N SER A 48 6.15 -4.87 1.65
CA SER A 48 7.09 -5.78 2.33
C SER A 48 6.60 -6.16 3.74
N GLN A 49 6.91 -7.38 4.19
CA GLN A 49 6.55 -7.84 5.55
C GLN A 49 7.09 -6.92 6.65
N GLU A 50 8.29 -6.36 6.46
CA GLU A 50 8.90 -5.43 7.39
C GLU A 50 8.04 -4.17 7.62
N ASN A 51 7.50 -3.58 6.55
CA ASN A 51 6.63 -2.40 6.66
C ASN A 51 5.30 -2.71 7.33
N LEU A 52 4.72 -3.88 7.03
CA LEU A 52 3.42 -4.30 7.55
C LEU A 52 3.47 -4.70 9.03
N GLN A 53 4.56 -5.33 9.46
CA GLN A 53 4.75 -5.83 10.83
C GLN A 53 5.48 -4.84 11.76
N SER A 54 5.99 -3.73 11.21
CA SER A 54 6.64 -2.69 12.02
C SER A 54 5.71 -2.09 13.08
N SER A 55 6.20 -2.04 14.32
CA SER A 55 5.50 -1.42 15.46
C SER A 55 5.27 0.08 15.24
N ARG A 56 6.09 0.72 14.41
CA ARG A 56 5.96 2.10 13.95
C ARG A 56 6.01 2.14 12.42
N PRO A 57 5.10 2.86 11.73
CA PRO A 57 5.14 2.98 10.28
C PRO A 57 6.44 3.68 9.87
N THR A 58 7.40 2.90 9.37
CA THR A 58 8.74 3.39 9.06
C THR A 58 8.91 3.49 7.55
N PHE A 59 8.10 4.30 6.88
CA PHE A 59 8.36 4.61 5.47
C PHE A 59 9.35 5.77 5.39
N LYS A 60 10.65 5.45 5.47
CA LYS A 60 11.72 6.36 5.04
C LYS A 60 11.92 6.17 3.54
N ASN A 61 11.18 6.93 2.73
CA ASN A 61 11.50 7.03 1.31
C ASN A 61 12.72 7.95 1.17
N ASN A 62 13.92 7.42 1.38
CA ASN A 62 15.16 8.11 1.03
C ASN A 62 15.38 7.91 -0.47
N PHE A 63 14.73 8.74 -1.28
CA PHE A 63 15.15 8.99 -2.66
C PHE A 63 15.63 10.43 -2.76
#